data_AF-A0A947P4W1-F1
#
_entry.id   AF-A0A947P4W1-F1
#
_cell.length_a   1.000
_cell.length_b   1.000
_cell.length_c   1.000
_cell.angle_alpha   90.00
_cell.angle_beta   90.00
_cell.angle_gamma   90.00
#
_symmetry.space_group_name_H-M   'P 1'
#
loop_
_entity.id
_entity.type
_entity.pdbx_description
1 polymer ?
#
loop_
_entity_poly.entity_id
_entity_poly.type
_entity_poly.pdbx_seq_one_letter_code
_entity_poly.pdbx_strand_id
1 'polypeptide(L)' 'YLQKFVEMPQTLLEQLEQLEQLRILENGDKIRVVLTDKFSLGIDTLDDVKHAERILKSNEA' A
#
# COMPACT_ATOMS: atom_id res chain seq x y z
N TYR A 1 -1.91 13.21 -9.44
CA TYR A 1 -2.76 12.01 -9.49
C TYR A 1 -3.45 11.74 -8.16
N LEU A 2 -2.73 11.67 -7.03
CA LEU A 2 -3.34 11.41 -5.72
C LEU A 2 -4.50 12.36 -5.34
N GLN A 3 -4.39 13.65 -5.63
CA GLN A 3 -5.51 14.61 -5.43
C GLN A 3 -6.76 14.21 -6.22
N LYS A 4 -6.63 13.95 -7.53
CA LYS A 4 -7.70 13.42 -8.40
C LYS A 4 -8.30 12.14 -7.82
N PHE A 5 -7.46 11.21 -7.35
CA PHE A 5 -7.90 9.92 -6.79
C PHE A 5 -8.71 10.07 -5.50
N VAL A 6 -8.32 11.00 -4.61
CA VAL A 6 -9.04 11.29 -3.37
C VAL A 6 -10.39 11.96 -3.64
N GLU A 7 -10.52 12.69 -4.75
CA GLU A 7 -11.77 13.32 -5.17
C GLU A 7 -12.72 12.37 -5.93
N MET A 8 -12.26 11.18 -6.33
CA MET A 8 -13.11 10.20 -7.03
C MET A 8 -14.15 9.59 -6.08
N PRO A 9 -15.41 9.43 -6.51
CA PRO A 9 -16.39 8.67 -5.75
C PRO A 9 -15.99 7.18 -5.68
N GLN A 10 -16.36 6.51 -4.60
CA GLN A 10 -16.19 5.06 -4.50
C GLN A 10 -16.99 4.35 -5.59
N THR A 11 -16.38 3.34 -6.19
CA THR A 11 -16.96 2.55 -7.27
C THR A 11 -17.51 1.23 -6.76
N LEU A 12 -18.26 0.51 -7.59
CA LEU A 12 -18.98 -0.71 -7.17
C LEU A 12 -18.01 -1.77 -6.63
N LEU A 13 -16.90 -2.04 -7.32
CA LEU A 13 -15.97 -3.07 -6.85
C LEU A 13 -15.19 -2.63 -5.62
N GLU A 14 -14.83 -1.35 -5.49
CA GLU A 14 -14.27 -0.83 -4.23
C GLU A 14 -15.21 -1.11 -3.06
N GLN A 15 -16.52 -0.85 -3.22
CA GLN A 15 -17.50 -1.06 -2.15
C GLN A 15 -17.70 -2.54 -1.81
N LEU A 16 -17.69 -3.43 -2.80
CA LEU A 16 -17.89 -4.86 -2.58
C LEU A 16 -16.65 -5.53 -1.97
N GLU A 17 -15.45 -5.17 -2.44
CA GLU A 17 -14.19 -5.84 -2.06
C GLU A 17 -13.42 -5.09 -0.96
N GLN A 18 -13.80 -3.84 -0.66
CA GLN A 18 -13.08 -2.94 0.26
C GLN A 18 -11.63 -2.69 -0.17
N LEU A 19 -11.41 -2.53 -1.47
CA LEU A 19 -10.09 -2.33 -2.09
C LEU A 19 -10.05 -1.04 -2.92
N GLU A 20 -9.41 0.00 -2.39
CA GLU A 20 -9.39 1.34 -3.01
C GLU A 20 -8.71 1.37 -4.38
N GLN A 21 -7.76 0.47 -4.65
CA GLN A 21 -7.09 0.39 -5.94
C GLN A 21 -8.04 0.02 -7.08
N LEU A 22 -9.21 -0.58 -6.78
CA LEU A 22 -10.21 -0.89 -7.78
C LEU A 22 -10.86 0.37 -8.34
N ARG A 23 -10.98 1.43 -7.54
CA ARG A 23 -11.48 2.75 -8.00
C ARG A 23 -10.66 3.31 -9.15
N ILE A 24 -9.34 3.13 -9.09
CA ILE A 24 -8.41 3.54 -10.16
C ILE A 24 -8.73 2.77 -11.46
N LEU A 25 -8.90 1.44 -11.34
CA LEU A 25 -9.14 0.56 -12.50
C LEU A 25 -10.52 0.80 -13.12
N GLU A 26 -11.56 0.95 -12.30
CA GLU A 26 -12.94 1.20 -12.77
C GLU A 26 -13.10 2.57 -13.43
N ASN A 27 -12.27 3.56 -13.07
CA ASN A 27 -12.20 4.85 -13.75
C ASN A 27 -11.32 4.84 -15.02
N GLY A 28 -10.82 3.67 -15.44
CA GLY A 28 -10.04 3.50 -16.67
C GLY A 28 -8.58 3.94 -16.58
N ASP A 29 -8.10 4.28 -15.38
CA ASP A 29 -6.70 4.59 -15.13
C ASP A 29 -5.87 3.29 -14.95
N LYS A 30 -4.54 3.39 -15.03
CA LYS A 30 -3.63 2.23 -15.00
C LYS A 30 -2.77 2.20 -13.75
N ILE A 31 -2.60 1.01 -13.17
CA ILE A 31 -1.65 0.75 -12.09
C ILE A 31 -0.45 0.00 -12.66
N ARG A 32 0.74 0.57 -12.54
CA ARG A 32 1.98 -0.10 -12.93
C ARG A 32 2.46 -0.98 -11.76
N VAL A 33 2.73 -2.25 -12.05
CA VAL A 33 3.25 -3.22 -11.08
C VAL A 33 4.59 -3.76 -11.59
N VAL A 34 5.52 -4.03 -10.66
CA VAL A 34 6.83 -4.65 -10.94
C VAL A 34 7.10 -5.76 -9.92
N LEU A 35 7.86 -6.78 -10.30
CA LEU A 35 8.33 -7.80 -9.37
C LEU A 35 9.46 -7.24 -8.50
N THR A 36 9.45 -7.60 -7.23
CA THR A 36 10.49 -7.24 -6.26
C THR A 36 10.73 -8.40 -5.31
N ASP A 37 12.00 -8.65 -4.99
CA ASP A 37 12.44 -9.55 -3.92
C ASP A 37 12.51 -8.84 -2.56
N LYS A 38 12.46 -7.50 -2.55
CA LYS A 38 12.42 -6.69 -1.34
C LYS A 38 11.12 -6.90 -0.58
N PHE A 39 11.25 -7.24 0.69
CA PHE A 39 10.15 -7.33 1.64
C PHE A 39 9.98 -6.00 2.39
N SER A 40 8.73 -5.59 2.61
CA SER A 40 8.39 -4.46 3.49
C SER A 40 7.85 -5.00 4.80
N LEU A 41 8.37 -4.50 5.92
CA LEU A 41 7.87 -4.86 7.24
C LEU A 41 6.66 -3.99 7.59
N GLY A 42 5.50 -4.62 7.82
CA GLY A 42 4.33 -3.97 8.42
C GLY A 42 4.53 -3.77 9.93
N ILE A 43 4.01 -2.66 10.48
CA ILE A 43 4.11 -2.33 11.90
C ILE A 43 2.71 -2.18 12.47
N ASP A 44 2.19 -3.23 13.09
CA ASP A 44 0.85 -3.25 13.68
C ASP A 44 0.88 -3.41 15.20
N THR A 45 1.99 -3.93 15.74
CA THR A 45 2.19 -4.24 17.16
C THR A 45 3.48 -3.62 17.70
N LEU A 46 3.59 -3.56 19.03
CA LEU A 46 4.82 -3.12 19.69
C LEU A 46 6.01 -4.04 19.40
N ASP A 47 5.78 -5.32 19.12
CA ASP A 47 6.86 -6.23 18.79
C ASP A 47 7.37 -6.03 17.36
N ASP A 48 6.52 -5.60 16.43
CA ASP A 48 6.92 -5.20 15.07
C ASP A 48 7.84 -3.98 15.12
N VAL A 49 7.55 -3.00 15.99
CA VAL A 49 8.44 -1.84 16.22
C VAL A 49 9.82 -2.31 16.66
N LYS A 50 9.90 -3.19 17.67
CA LYS A 50 11.19 -3.73 18.14
C LYS A 50 11.91 -4.49 17.03
N HIS A 51 11.18 -5.20 16.17
CA HIS A 51 11.77 -5.89 15.02
C HIS A 51 12.33 -4.91 13.99
N ALA A 52 11.58 -3.86 13.66
CA ALA A 52 12.00 -2.80 12.76
C ALA A 52 13.25 -2.08 13.28
N GLU A 53 13.28 -1.74 14.57
CA GLU A 53 14.44 -1.13 15.22
C GLU A 53 15.70 -2.00 15.12
N ARG A 54 15.57 -3.33 15.26
CA ARG A 54 16.70 -4.26 15.07
C ARG A 54 17.21 -4.24 13.64
N ILE A 55 16.30 -4.27 12.65
CA ILE A 55 16.66 -4.22 11.23
C ILE A 55 17.37 -2.91 10.89
N LEU A 56 16.86 -1.77 11.39
CA LEU A 56 17.48 -0.46 11.19
C LEU A 56 18.89 -0.43 11.76
N LYS A 57 19.09 -0.91 12.99
CA LYS A 57 20.42 -0.99 13.62
C LYS A 57 21.38 -1.94 12.90
N SER A 58 20.88 -3.05 12.32
CA SER A 58 21.72 -3.97 11.55
C SER A 58 22.10 -3.44 10.16
N ASN A 59 21.33 -2.49 9.61
CA ASN A 59 21.59 -1.86 8.32
C ASN A 59 22.47 -0.59 8.42
N GLU A 60 22.88 -0.19 9.63
CA GLU A 60 23.82 0.93 9.88
C GLU A 60 25.31 0.49 9.89
N ALA A 61 25.64 -0.66 9.30
CA ALA A 61 27.02 -1.16 9.13
C ALA A 61 27.41 -1.32 7.66
#